data_AF-A0A914IYX0-F1
#
_entry.id   AF-A0A914IYX0-F1
#
_cell.length_a   1.000
_cell.length_b   1.000
_cell.length_c   1.000
_cell.angle_alpha   90.00
_cell.angle_beta   90.00
_cell.angle_gamma   90.00
#
_symmetry.space_group_name_H-M   'P 1'
#
loop_
_entity.id
_entity.type
_entity.pdbx_description
1 polymer ?
#
loop_
_entity_poly.entity_id
_entity_poly.type
_entity_poly.pdbx_seq_one_letter_code
_entity_poly.pdbx_strand_id
1 'polypeptide(L)'
;MNENQQYSSPQNCIDKLDLVERFVRELVSTINSGQFAEVRQKITQLQTATQQFKVEVQKLPEIKRTVAEQNFEIEHLNRRISKQLAGIQVANIKTQLFLEKYPKKMATGDAQPMINEQSFRCTFCNSSILPKAMGRIIQDFTFDMPLTRQKKEFVQNETETEKLTIFCMVDRAHDFDNVAVTKSHQGQVYLACGDCEMGPIGIQDKSGKYLVALERVKLV
;
A
#
# COMPACT_ATOMS: atom_id res chain seq x y z
N MET A 1 6.41 -21.01 -14.53
CA MET A 1 6.96 -20.86 -15.90
C MET A 1 7.92 -19.68 -15.84
N ASN A 2 9.22 -19.96 -15.98
CA ASN A 2 10.31 -19.00 -15.84
C ASN A 2 10.46 -18.19 -17.14
N GLU A 3 10.22 -16.89 -17.09
CA GLU A 3 10.68 -15.94 -18.10
C GLU A 3 11.72 -15.02 -17.44
N ASN A 4 12.95 -15.51 -17.32
CA ASN A 4 14.11 -14.66 -17.02
C ASN A 4 14.43 -13.86 -18.30
N GLN A 5 13.77 -12.72 -18.47
CA GLN A 5 14.24 -11.70 -19.41
C GLN A 5 15.54 -11.11 -18.85
N GLN A 6 16.65 -11.51 -19.45
CA GLN A 6 17.99 -11.06 -19.12
C GLN A 6 18.18 -9.66 -19.73
N TYR A 7 17.86 -8.63 -18.96
CA TYR A 7 18.02 -7.24 -19.37
C TYR A 7 19.52 -6.90 -19.57
N SER A 8 19.87 -6.36 -20.73
CA SER A 8 21.20 -5.81 -21.00
C SER A 8 21.38 -4.51 -20.17
N SER A 9 22.29 -4.51 -19.19
CA SER A 9 22.59 -3.31 -18.38
C SER A 9 23.16 -2.18 -19.26
N PRO A 10 22.83 -0.89 -19.00
CA PRO A 10 23.47 0.27 -19.65
C PRO A 10 25.00 0.22 -19.64
N GLN A 11 25.59 -0.38 -18.59
CA GLN A 11 27.04 -0.55 -18.48
C GLN A 11 27.63 -1.41 -19.61
N ASN A 12 26.89 -2.44 -20.05
CA ASN A 12 27.31 -3.31 -21.17
C ASN A 12 27.43 -2.52 -22.49
N CYS A 13 26.60 -1.47 -22.65
CA CYS A 13 26.69 -0.61 -23.82
C CYS A 13 27.91 0.32 -23.75
N ILE A 14 28.22 0.85 -22.57
CA ILE A 14 29.42 1.67 -22.34
C ILE A 14 30.68 0.84 -22.63
N ASP A 15 30.77 -0.38 -22.09
CA ASP A 15 31.94 -1.26 -22.29
C ASP A 15 32.17 -1.62 -23.78
N LYS A 16 31.08 -1.75 -24.54
CA LYS A 16 31.14 -1.98 -26.00
C LYS A 16 31.52 -0.72 -26.78
N LEU A 17 31.10 0.46 -26.33
CA LEU A 17 31.51 1.73 -26.93
C LEU A 17 33.02 1.95 -26.76
N ASP A 18 33.56 1.66 -25.57
CA ASP A 18 35.00 1.73 -25.28
C ASP A 18 35.80 0.73 -26.11
N LEU A 19 35.22 -0.42 -26.45
CA LEU A 19 35.82 -1.39 -27.36
C LEU A 19 35.89 -0.86 -28.79
N VAL A 20 34.81 -0.24 -29.28
CA VAL A 20 34.78 0.42 -30.59
C VAL A 20 35.81 1.55 -30.65
N GLU A 21 35.91 2.37 -29.61
CA GLU A 21 36.88 3.45 -29.53
C GLU A 21 38.33 2.94 -29.61
N ARG A 22 38.64 1.84 -28.91
CA ARG A 22 39.96 1.18 -29.00
C ARG A 22 40.25 0.68 -30.42
N PHE A 23 39.29 0.03 -31.07
CA PHE A 23 39.46 -0.41 -32.46
C PHE A 23 39.73 0.76 -33.42
N VAL A 24 39.05 1.89 -33.23
CA VAL A 24 39.29 3.10 -34.05
C VAL A 24 40.70 3.64 -33.82
N ARG A 25 41.17 3.71 -32.57
CA ARG A 25 42.53 4.18 -32.25
C ARG A 25 43.60 3.27 -32.88
N GLU A 26 43.42 1.96 -32.82
CA GLU A 26 44.34 1.00 -33.44
C GLU A 26 44.33 1.10 -34.97
N LEU A 27 43.17 1.28 -35.59
CA LEU A 27 43.05 1.53 -37.03
C LEU A 27 43.83 2.74 -37.48
N VAL A 28 43.71 3.87 -36.76
CA VAL A 28 44.48 5.10 -37.04
C VAL A 28 45.98 4.84 -36.97
N SER A 29 46.43 4.06 -35.98
CA SER A 29 47.84 3.65 -35.86
C SER A 29 48.31 2.81 -37.05
N THR A 30 47.51 1.82 -37.48
CA THR A 30 47.83 0.93 -38.61
C THR A 30 47.79 1.64 -39.97
N ILE A 31 46.95 2.67 -40.12
CA ILE A 31 46.95 3.54 -41.31
C ILE A 31 48.26 4.33 -41.38
N ASN A 32 48.71 4.88 -40.25
CA ASN A 32 49.95 5.64 -40.17
C ASN A 32 51.21 4.78 -40.44
N SER A 33 51.14 3.47 -40.22
CA SER A 33 52.23 2.52 -40.53
C SER A 33 52.22 1.97 -41.97
N GLY A 34 51.21 2.31 -42.79
CA GLY A 34 51.13 1.91 -44.22
C GLY A 34 50.67 0.47 -44.49
N GLN A 35 50.09 -0.23 -43.50
CA GLN A 35 49.70 -1.64 -43.60
C GLN A 35 48.27 -1.84 -44.14
N PHE A 36 48.05 -1.51 -45.42
CA PHE A 36 46.71 -1.44 -46.04
C PHE A 36 45.85 -2.72 -46.00
N ALA A 37 46.45 -3.92 -45.95
CA ALA A 37 45.70 -5.17 -45.84
C ALA A 37 45.09 -5.35 -44.44
N GLU A 38 45.85 -5.01 -43.40
CA GLU A 38 45.41 -5.05 -42.01
C GLU A 38 44.35 -3.96 -41.74
N VAL A 39 44.50 -2.78 -42.36
CA VAL A 39 43.49 -1.72 -42.33
C VAL A 39 42.14 -2.22 -42.88
N ARG A 40 42.13 -2.90 -44.04
CA ARG A 40 40.88 -3.44 -44.62
C ARG A 40 40.21 -4.45 -43.69
N GLN A 41 40.97 -5.34 -43.06
CA GLN A 41 40.44 -6.33 -42.13
C GLN A 41 39.83 -5.65 -40.88
N LYS A 42 40.51 -4.66 -40.30
CA LYS A 42 40.04 -3.95 -39.12
C LYS A 42 38.80 -3.09 -39.43
N ILE A 43 38.69 -2.50 -40.62
CA ILE A 43 37.47 -1.77 -41.05
C ILE A 43 36.26 -2.72 -41.07
N THR A 44 36.39 -3.91 -41.63
CA THR A 44 35.30 -4.90 -41.66
C THR A 44 34.89 -5.37 -40.26
N GLN A 45 35.87 -5.53 -39.35
CA GLN A 45 35.60 -5.86 -37.95
C GLN A 45 34.85 -4.72 -37.24
N LEU A 46 35.27 -3.48 -37.44
CA LEU A 46 34.60 -2.29 -36.88
C LEU A 46 33.16 -2.15 -37.38
N GLN A 47 32.92 -2.38 -38.67
CA GLN A 47 31.57 -2.36 -39.26
C GLN A 47 30.67 -3.42 -38.61
N THR A 48 31.19 -4.62 -38.38
CA THR A 48 30.45 -5.71 -37.73
C THR A 48 30.13 -5.37 -36.27
N ALA A 49 31.12 -4.87 -35.52
CA ALA A 49 30.94 -4.46 -34.12
C ALA A 49 29.92 -3.32 -33.98
N THR A 50 29.97 -2.33 -34.87
CA THR A 50 29.03 -1.19 -34.88
C THR A 50 27.60 -1.65 -35.15
N GLN A 51 27.41 -2.59 -36.08
CA GLN A 51 26.09 -3.13 -36.40
C GLN A 51 25.50 -3.94 -35.24
N GLN A 52 26.33 -4.75 -34.56
CA GLN A 52 25.92 -5.48 -33.36
C GLN A 52 25.55 -4.54 -32.22
N PHE A 53 26.34 -3.48 -32.01
CA PHE A 53 26.05 -2.46 -31.00
C PHE A 53 24.70 -1.78 -31.24
N LYS A 54 24.40 -1.41 -32.49
CA LYS A 54 23.11 -0.81 -32.86
C LYS A 54 21.91 -1.70 -32.49
N VAL A 55 22.01 -3.01 -32.74
CA VAL A 55 20.95 -3.97 -32.40
C VAL A 55 20.76 -4.07 -30.88
N GLU A 56 21.85 -4.08 -30.11
CA GLU A 56 21.78 -4.14 -28.65
C GLU A 56 21.22 -2.86 -28.03
N VAL A 57 21.58 -1.68 -28.54
CA VAL A 57 20.99 -0.40 -28.11
C VAL A 57 19.48 -0.36 -28.38
N GLN A 58 19.02 -0.95 -29.49
CA GLN A 58 17.58 -1.04 -29.80
C GLN A 58 16.80 -1.98 -28.87
N LYS A 59 17.48 -2.89 -28.16
CA LYS A 59 16.88 -3.79 -27.17
C LYS A 59 16.72 -3.14 -25.80
N LEU A 60 17.35 -1.99 -25.54
CA LEU A 60 17.22 -1.30 -24.26
C LEU A 60 15.77 -0.80 -24.09
N PRO A 61 15.05 -1.28 -23.05
CA PRO A 61 13.62 -0.97 -22.88
C PRO A 61 13.34 0.48 -22.46
N GLU A 62 14.35 1.29 -22.12
CA GLU A 62 14.16 2.57 -21.43
C GLU A 62 14.31 3.84 -22.29
N ILE A 63 14.68 3.74 -23.57
CA ILE A 63 14.84 4.94 -24.44
C ILE A 63 13.71 5.03 -25.49
N LYS A 64 12.49 4.63 -25.13
CA LYS A 64 11.31 4.80 -26.01
C LYS A 64 10.21 5.68 -25.43
N ARG A 65 10.13 5.80 -24.11
CA ARG A 65 9.14 6.69 -23.52
C ARG A 65 9.65 8.11 -23.62
N THR A 66 8.87 8.97 -24.25
CA THR A 66 9.17 10.38 -24.29
C THR A 66 9.17 10.93 -22.86
N VAL A 67 9.96 11.99 -22.60
CA VAL A 67 9.93 12.71 -21.32
C VAL A 67 8.49 13.10 -20.94
N ALA A 68 7.62 13.35 -21.93
CA ALA A 68 6.21 13.63 -21.74
C ALA A 68 5.42 12.45 -21.13
N GLU A 69 5.65 11.22 -21.58
CA GLU A 69 4.98 10.03 -21.02
C GLU A 69 5.42 9.75 -19.59
N GLN A 70 6.71 9.92 -19.30
CA GLN A 70 7.22 9.78 -17.93
C GLN A 70 6.65 10.87 -17.01
N ASN A 71 6.59 12.12 -17.48
CA ASN A 71 5.98 13.22 -16.73
C ASN A 71 4.49 12.99 -16.47
N PHE A 72 3.76 12.42 -17.42
CA PHE A 72 2.36 12.05 -17.24
C PHE A 72 2.16 11.00 -16.14
N GLU A 73 2.99 9.95 -16.13
CA GLU A 73 2.93 8.93 -15.07
C GLU A 73 3.31 9.51 -13.70
N ILE A 74 4.34 10.35 -13.64
CA ILE A 74 4.72 11.06 -12.41
C ILE A 74 3.54 11.90 -11.90
N GLU A 75 2.87 12.65 -12.77
CA GLU A 75 1.72 13.46 -12.40
C GLU A 75 0.56 12.59 -11.90
N HIS A 76 0.27 11.49 -12.58
CA HIS A 76 -0.78 10.56 -12.19
C HIS A 76 -0.51 9.92 -10.82
N LEU A 77 0.73 9.49 -10.57
CA LEU A 77 1.16 8.96 -9.27
C LEU A 77 1.09 10.03 -8.17
N ASN A 78 1.52 11.26 -8.45
CA ASN A 78 1.44 12.39 -7.50
C ASN A 78 -0.01 12.70 -7.11
N ARG A 79 -0.96 12.62 -8.06
CA ARG A 79 -2.39 12.76 -7.76
C ARG A 79 -2.90 11.65 -6.85
N ARG A 80 -2.48 10.39 -7.05
CA ARG A 80 -2.84 9.26 -6.18
C ARG A 80 -2.30 9.44 -4.77
N ILE A 81 -1.03 9.81 -4.64
CA ILE A 81 -0.38 10.08 -3.35
C ILE A 81 -1.10 11.20 -2.61
N SER A 82 -1.43 12.30 -3.29
CA SER A 82 -2.15 13.44 -2.70
C SER A 82 -3.51 13.03 -2.13
N LYS A 83 -4.27 12.18 -2.84
CA LYS A 83 -5.54 11.64 -2.34
C LYS A 83 -5.36 10.76 -1.11
N GLN A 84 -4.32 9.93 -1.08
CA GLN A 84 -4.02 9.09 0.09
C GLN A 84 -3.62 9.92 1.31
N LEU A 85 -2.78 10.95 1.13
CA LEU A 85 -2.37 11.85 2.21
C LEU A 85 -3.56 12.61 2.82
N ALA A 86 -4.49 13.09 1.99
CA ALA A 86 -5.73 13.71 2.48
C ALA A 86 -6.56 12.74 3.34
N GLY A 87 -6.63 11.46 2.95
CA GLY A 87 -7.30 10.41 3.75
C GLY A 87 -6.64 10.19 5.11
N ILE A 88 -5.30 10.16 5.16
CA ILE A 88 -4.53 10.00 6.41
C ILE A 88 -4.77 11.19 7.36
N GLN A 89 -4.80 12.43 6.83
CA GLN A 89 -5.08 13.62 7.65
C GLN A 89 -6.46 13.54 8.29
N VAL A 90 -7.49 13.13 7.54
CA VAL A 90 -8.86 12.99 8.07
C VAL A 90 -8.94 11.91 9.15
N ALA A 91 -8.26 10.77 8.97
CA ALA A 91 -8.20 9.71 9.97
C ALA A 91 -7.54 10.20 11.27
N ASN A 92 -6.40 10.90 11.18
CA ASN A 92 -5.71 11.46 12.34
C ASN A 92 -6.58 12.46 13.11
N ILE A 93 -7.30 13.35 12.41
CA ILE A 93 -8.23 14.29 13.05
C ILE A 93 -9.35 13.53 13.77
N LYS A 94 -9.92 12.49 13.17
CA LYS A 94 -10.99 11.70 13.77
C LYS A 94 -10.52 11.02 15.08
N THR A 95 -9.32 10.44 15.07
CA THR A 95 -8.72 9.83 16.27
C THR A 95 -8.42 10.88 17.35
N GLN A 96 -7.90 12.05 16.97
CA GLN A 96 -7.69 13.15 17.93
C GLN A 96 -9.00 13.60 18.59
N LEU A 97 -10.07 13.79 17.81
CA LEU A 97 -11.39 14.14 18.34
C LEU A 97 -11.94 13.08 19.31
N PHE A 98 -11.69 11.79 19.05
CA PHE A 98 -12.06 10.74 20.00
C PHE A 98 -11.25 10.80 21.28
N LEU A 99 -9.95 11.07 21.21
CA LEU A 99 -9.09 11.19 22.39
C LEU A 99 -9.42 12.43 23.23
N GLU A 100 -9.81 13.54 22.61
CA GLU A 100 -10.29 14.73 23.30
C GLU A 100 -11.62 14.45 24.02
N LYS A 101 -12.54 13.75 23.34
CA LYS A 101 -13.83 13.38 23.93
C LYS A 101 -13.69 12.35 25.06
N TYR A 102 -12.73 11.46 24.93
CA TYR A 102 -12.49 10.36 25.85
C TYR A 102 -11.05 10.42 26.36
N PRO A 103 -10.70 11.37 27.24
CA PRO A 103 -9.33 11.50 27.73
C PRO A 103 -8.96 10.32 28.61
N LYS A 104 -7.73 9.80 28.47
CA LYS A 104 -7.19 8.78 29.38
C LYS A 104 -7.18 9.33 30.80
N LYS A 105 -8.04 8.80 31.67
CA LYS A 105 -7.98 9.12 33.11
C LYS A 105 -6.66 8.56 33.66
N MET A 106 -5.84 9.41 34.26
CA MET A 106 -4.68 8.95 35.03
C MET A 106 -5.17 8.11 36.21
N ALA A 107 -4.46 7.01 36.49
CA ALA A 107 -4.86 6.00 37.47
C ALA A 107 -4.92 6.58 38.89
N THR A 108 -6.08 7.09 39.28
CA THR A 108 -6.49 7.24 40.68
C THR A 108 -7.51 6.14 40.97
N GLY A 109 -7.32 5.40 42.06
CA GLY A 109 -7.93 4.09 42.37
C GLY A 109 -9.46 3.96 42.37
N ASP A 110 -10.21 5.01 42.02
CA ASP A 110 -11.67 5.07 42.01
C ASP A 110 -12.24 5.47 40.63
N ALA A 111 -11.50 5.24 39.55
CA ALA A 111 -11.94 5.64 38.22
C ALA A 111 -13.15 4.78 37.74
N GLN A 112 -14.34 5.36 37.80
CA GLN A 112 -15.53 4.79 37.15
C GLN A 112 -15.25 4.49 35.67
N PRO A 113 -15.73 3.34 35.15
CA PRO A 113 -15.52 2.96 33.76
C PRO A 113 -16.11 4.02 32.83
N MET A 114 -15.36 4.40 31.80
CA MET A 114 -15.83 5.34 30.79
C MET A 114 -16.87 4.64 29.92
N ILE A 115 -18.11 5.13 29.89
CA ILE A 115 -19.21 4.51 29.16
C ILE A 115 -19.52 5.33 27.90
N ASN A 116 -20.04 4.71 26.84
CA ASN A 116 -20.47 5.43 25.64
C ASN A 116 -21.65 6.38 25.94
N GLU A 117 -21.42 7.68 25.87
CA GLU A 117 -22.47 8.69 26.08
C GLU A 117 -23.36 8.89 24.84
N GLN A 118 -22.86 8.45 23.68
CA GLN A 118 -23.54 8.53 22.40
C GLN A 118 -23.94 7.16 21.88
N SER A 119 -25.03 7.15 21.12
CA SER A 119 -25.43 5.98 20.37
C SER A 119 -24.52 5.81 19.16
N PHE A 120 -24.31 4.57 18.74
CA PHE A 120 -23.49 4.24 17.58
C PHE A 120 -24.39 3.90 16.40
N ARG A 121 -24.06 4.42 15.24
CA ARG A 121 -24.72 4.10 13.97
C ARG A 121 -23.73 3.62 12.92
N CYS A 122 -24.22 2.80 12.00
CA CYS A 122 -23.46 2.36 10.84
C CYS A 122 -23.09 3.57 9.97
N THR A 123 -21.82 3.67 9.56
CA THR A 123 -21.33 4.75 8.69
C THR A 123 -21.85 4.66 7.25
N PHE A 124 -22.34 3.49 6.84
CA PHE A 124 -22.83 3.24 5.47
C PHE A 124 -24.35 3.43 5.32
N CYS A 125 -25.15 2.92 6.26
CA CYS A 125 -26.62 2.93 6.16
C CYS A 125 -27.33 3.64 7.32
N ASN A 126 -26.61 4.21 8.30
CA ASN A 126 -27.17 4.82 9.52
C ASN A 126 -28.01 3.90 10.43
N SER A 127 -27.98 2.58 10.21
CA SER A 127 -28.56 1.59 11.12
C SER A 127 -28.07 1.77 12.55
N SER A 128 -28.95 1.60 13.54
CA SER A 128 -28.58 1.65 14.95
C SER A 128 -27.73 0.44 15.32
N ILE A 129 -26.54 0.66 15.87
CA ILE A 129 -25.61 -0.40 16.27
C ILE A 129 -25.67 -0.62 17.77
N LEU A 130 -25.44 0.43 18.56
CA LEU A 130 -25.37 0.36 20.02
C LEU A 130 -26.08 1.57 20.64
N PRO A 131 -27.00 1.37 21.60
CA PRO A 131 -27.60 2.48 22.32
C PRO A 131 -26.62 3.13 23.30
N LYS A 132 -27.00 4.29 23.83
CA LYS A 132 -26.23 4.98 24.87
C LYS A 132 -26.09 4.12 26.12
N ALA A 133 -24.97 4.28 26.81
CA ALA A 133 -24.66 3.65 28.10
C ALA A 133 -24.59 2.11 28.12
N MET A 134 -24.46 1.46 26.95
CA MET A 134 -24.45 0.00 26.81
C MET A 134 -23.05 -0.61 26.66
N GLY A 135 -22.01 0.21 26.53
CA GLY A 135 -20.65 -0.27 26.38
C GLY A 135 -19.60 0.62 27.03
N ARG A 136 -18.45 0.04 27.33
CA ARG A 136 -17.32 0.69 28.00
C ARG A 136 -16.25 1.06 27.00
N ILE A 137 -15.81 2.31 26.99
CA ILE A 137 -14.72 2.77 26.12
C ILE A 137 -13.38 2.29 26.69
N ILE A 138 -12.58 1.65 25.85
CA ILE A 138 -11.24 1.13 26.15
C ILE A 138 -10.22 1.72 25.15
N GLN A 139 -9.00 1.98 25.63
CA GLN A 139 -7.93 2.68 24.89
C GLN A 139 -6.52 2.10 25.13
N ASP A 140 -6.46 1.00 25.87
CA ASP A 140 -5.29 0.18 26.17
C ASP A 140 -5.18 -1.04 25.24
N PHE A 141 -6.13 -1.20 24.33
CA PHE A 141 -6.18 -2.26 23.33
C PHE A 141 -5.95 -1.70 21.93
N THR A 142 -5.08 -2.35 21.16
CA THR A 142 -4.79 -2.01 19.75
C THR A 142 -4.96 -3.24 18.89
N PHE A 143 -5.59 -3.08 17.73
CA PHE A 143 -5.85 -4.18 16.81
C PHE A 143 -5.73 -3.76 15.35
N ASP A 144 -5.04 -4.58 14.55
CA ASP A 144 -4.93 -4.40 13.10
C ASP A 144 -6.15 -5.06 12.44
N MET A 145 -7.16 -4.25 12.11
CA MET A 145 -8.44 -4.71 11.58
C MET A 145 -8.44 -4.67 10.05
N PRO A 146 -8.98 -5.70 9.36
CA PRO A 146 -9.17 -5.65 7.91
C PRO A 146 -9.94 -4.41 7.48
N LEU A 147 -9.54 -3.81 6.36
CA LEU A 147 -10.32 -2.72 5.77
C LEU A 147 -11.71 -3.23 5.37
N THR A 148 -12.75 -2.45 5.68
CA THR A 148 -14.14 -2.71 5.26
C THR A 148 -14.30 -2.88 3.74
N ARG A 149 -13.36 -2.35 2.95
CA ARG A 149 -13.27 -2.59 1.51
C ARG A 149 -11.83 -2.93 1.13
N GLN A 150 -11.64 -4.09 0.54
CA GLN A 150 -10.35 -4.54 0.00
C GLN A 150 -10.19 -4.04 -1.44
N LYS A 151 -8.97 -3.64 -1.83
CA LYS A 151 -8.68 -3.31 -3.23
C LYS A 151 -8.63 -4.61 -4.05
N LYS A 152 -9.09 -4.55 -5.31
CA LYS A 152 -9.07 -5.70 -6.24
C LYS A 152 -7.71 -5.92 -6.93
N GLU A 153 -6.69 -5.12 -6.62
CA GLU A 153 -5.42 -5.12 -7.37
C GLU A 153 -4.44 -6.21 -6.90
N PHE A 154 -4.42 -7.31 -7.67
CA PHE A 154 -3.34 -8.25 -8.02
C PHE A 154 -2.36 -8.87 -6.99
N VAL A 155 -2.27 -8.43 -5.73
CA VAL A 155 -1.55 -9.23 -4.72
C VAL A 155 -2.54 -10.23 -4.15
N GLN A 156 -2.69 -11.35 -4.85
CA GLN A 156 -3.44 -12.51 -4.36
C GLN A 156 -2.75 -12.97 -3.07
N ASN A 157 -3.28 -12.56 -1.90
CA ASN A 157 -3.13 -13.13 -0.54
C ASN A 157 -2.83 -12.13 0.59
N GLU A 158 -2.70 -10.82 0.33
CA GLU A 158 -2.54 -9.84 1.42
C GLU A 158 -3.86 -9.08 1.70
N THR A 159 -4.39 -9.25 2.91
CA THR A 159 -5.54 -8.48 3.38
C THR A 159 -5.04 -7.14 3.90
N GLU A 160 -5.47 -6.04 3.29
CA GLU A 160 -5.16 -4.71 3.79
C GLU A 160 -5.82 -4.53 5.16
N THR A 161 -5.04 -4.09 6.14
CA THR A 161 -5.47 -3.79 7.51
C THR A 161 -5.19 -2.34 7.89
N GLU A 162 -5.88 -1.86 8.91
CA GLU A 162 -5.59 -0.60 9.59
C GLU A 162 -5.49 -0.81 11.10
N LYS A 163 -4.65 0.00 11.75
CA LYS A 163 -4.47 -0.03 13.19
C LYS A 163 -5.52 0.82 13.89
N LEU A 164 -6.30 0.19 14.76
CA LEU A 164 -7.35 0.84 15.56
C LEU A 164 -7.00 0.74 17.05
N THR A 165 -7.26 1.81 17.80
CA THR A 165 -6.78 1.96 19.19
C THR A 165 -7.89 2.33 20.19
N ILE A 166 -9.09 2.67 19.72
CA ILE A 166 -10.20 3.08 20.57
C ILE A 166 -11.40 2.20 20.29
N PHE A 167 -11.81 1.44 21.31
CA PHE A 167 -12.91 0.49 21.19
C PHE A 167 -13.98 0.76 22.25
N CYS A 168 -15.19 0.32 21.95
CA CYS A 168 -16.26 0.16 22.92
C CYS A 168 -16.47 -1.33 23.16
N MET A 169 -16.20 -1.77 24.38
CA MET A 169 -16.44 -3.13 24.84
C MET A 169 -17.89 -3.28 25.30
N VAL A 170 -18.58 -4.26 24.73
CA VAL A 170 -19.95 -4.62 25.04
C VAL A 170 -19.96 -6.05 25.57
N ASP A 171 -20.64 -6.25 26.70
CA ASP A 171 -20.56 -7.50 27.46
C ASP A 171 -21.45 -8.60 26.88
N ARG A 172 -22.59 -8.24 26.26
CA ARG A 172 -23.58 -9.20 25.74
C ARG A 172 -24.07 -8.80 24.35
N ALA A 173 -24.37 -9.78 23.51
CA ALA A 173 -24.90 -9.54 22.16
C ALA A 173 -26.27 -8.82 22.18
N HIS A 174 -27.08 -9.04 23.21
CA HIS A 174 -28.40 -8.41 23.35
C HIS A 174 -28.36 -6.92 23.70
N ASP A 175 -27.18 -6.38 24.03
CA ASP A 175 -27.03 -4.95 24.28
C ASP A 175 -26.88 -4.17 22.95
N PHE A 176 -26.71 -4.85 21.82
CA PHE A 176 -26.72 -4.27 20.47
C PHE A 176 -28.13 -4.15 19.90
N ASP A 177 -28.35 -3.14 19.06
CA ASP A 177 -29.58 -3.01 18.26
C ASP A 177 -29.48 -3.87 16.99
N ASN A 178 -28.57 -3.55 16.06
CA ASN A 178 -28.43 -4.25 14.78
C ASN A 178 -26.95 -4.59 14.46
N VAL A 179 -26.45 -5.69 15.02
CA VAL A 179 -25.11 -6.22 14.72
C VAL A 179 -25.19 -7.64 14.19
N ALA A 180 -24.37 -7.95 13.19
CA ALA A 180 -24.14 -9.30 12.72
C ALA A 180 -22.74 -9.77 13.15
N VAL A 181 -22.63 -11.06 13.48
CA VAL A 181 -21.36 -11.70 13.81
C VAL A 181 -20.95 -12.58 12.63
N THR A 182 -19.73 -12.41 12.13
CA THR A 182 -19.24 -13.21 11.00
C THR A 182 -18.84 -14.61 11.44
N LYS A 183 -18.69 -15.52 10.47
CA LYS A 183 -17.95 -16.76 10.71
C LYS A 183 -16.50 -16.43 11.06
N SER A 184 -15.89 -17.27 11.89
CA SER A 184 -14.47 -17.13 12.24
C SER A 184 -13.61 -17.29 10.99
N HIS A 185 -12.74 -16.31 10.73
CA HIS A 185 -11.74 -16.36 9.67
C HIS A 185 -10.36 -16.26 10.33
N GLN A 186 -9.52 -17.28 10.14
CA GLN A 186 -8.21 -17.39 10.79
C GLN A 186 -8.27 -17.28 12.33
N GLY A 187 -9.35 -17.80 12.93
CA GLY A 187 -9.54 -17.76 14.39
C GLY A 187 -10.09 -16.43 14.92
N GLN A 188 -10.32 -15.43 14.06
CA GLN A 188 -10.91 -14.16 14.43
C GLN A 188 -12.36 -14.06 13.98
N VAL A 189 -13.24 -13.67 14.91
CA VAL A 189 -14.64 -13.36 14.64
C VAL A 189 -14.79 -11.85 14.53
N TYR A 190 -15.47 -11.39 13.48
CA TYR A 190 -15.68 -9.98 13.20
C TYR A 190 -17.15 -9.60 13.40
N LEU A 191 -17.37 -8.31 13.63
CA LEU A 191 -18.70 -7.71 13.69
C LEU A 191 -18.97 -6.94 12.40
N ALA A 192 -20.18 -7.01 11.89
CA ALA A 192 -20.67 -6.24 10.76
C ALA A 192 -21.99 -5.56 11.11
N CYS A 193 -22.40 -4.58 10.31
CA CYS A 193 -23.74 -4.01 10.45
C CYS A 193 -24.81 -5.08 10.17
N GLY A 194 -25.83 -5.19 11.03
CA GLY A 194 -26.91 -6.16 10.85
C GLY A 194 -27.78 -5.93 9.61
N ASP A 195 -27.91 -4.68 9.15
CA ASP A 195 -28.81 -4.34 8.05
C ASP A 195 -28.15 -4.36 6.68
N CYS A 196 -26.93 -3.81 6.56
CA CYS A 196 -26.24 -3.68 5.27
C CYS A 196 -25.04 -4.60 5.13
N GLU A 197 -24.74 -5.41 6.15
CA GLU A 197 -23.63 -6.38 6.19
C GLU A 197 -22.23 -5.78 5.97
N MET A 198 -22.12 -4.45 5.88
CA MET A 198 -20.84 -3.77 5.75
C MET A 198 -20.05 -3.92 7.05
N GLY A 199 -18.83 -4.46 6.92
CA GLY A 199 -17.91 -4.69 8.03
C GLY A 199 -16.50 -5.01 7.54
N PRO A 200 -15.53 -5.20 8.45
CA PRO A 200 -15.74 -5.26 9.89
C PRO A 200 -15.95 -3.87 10.52
N ILE A 201 -16.82 -3.80 11.53
CA ILE A 201 -17.00 -2.64 12.43
C ILE A 201 -16.43 -2.90 13.84
N GLY A 202 -16.01 -4.14 14.11
CA GLY A 202 -15.52 -4.59 15.40
C GLY A 202 -15.08 -6.05 15.36
N ILE A 203 -14.70 -6.58 16.51
CA ILE A 203 -14.33 -7.99 16.71
C ILE A 203 -15.03 -8.57 17.93
N GLN A 204 -15.09 -9.90 18.00
CA GLN A 204 -15.26 -10.60 19.26
C GLN A 204 -13.87 -11.01 19.77
N ASP A 205 -13.58 -10.70 21.03
CA ASP A 205 -12.33 -11.12 21.66
C ASP A 205 -12.37 -12.60 22.07
N LYS A 206 -11.25 -13.12 22.56
CA LYS A 206 -11.15 -14.52 23.00
C LYS A 206 -11.99 -14.83 24.25
N SER A 207 -12.39 -13.82 25.01
CA SER A 207 -13.23 -13.96 26.21
C SER A 207 -14.72 -13.93 25.89
N GLY A 208 -15.08 -13.73 24.62
CA GLY A 208 -16.46 -13.67 24.13
C GLY A 208 -17.08 -12.26 24.19
N LYS A 209 -16.30 -11.24 24.57
CA LYS A 209 -16.70 -9.83 24.61
C LYS A 209 -16.63 -9.21 23.22
N TYR A 210 -17.49 -8.23 22.99
CA TYR A 210 -17.62 -7.58 21.69
C TYR A 210 -16.93 -6.22 21.73
N LEU A 211 -15.99 -5.98 20.82
CA LEU A 211 -15.21 -4.74 20.73
C LEU A 211 -15.58 -4.01 19.44
N VAL A 212 -16.33 -2.91 19.55
CA VAL A 212 -16.68 -2.04 18.42
C VAL A 212 -15.62 -0.96 18.27
N ALA A 213 -15.04 -0.81 17.08
CA ALA A 213 -14.07 0.26 16.83
C ALA A 213 -14.78 1.59 16.63
N LEU A 214 -14.43 2.61 17.43
CA LEU A 214 -15.09 3.92 17.35
C LEU A 214 -14.86 4.60 16.00
N GLU A 215 -13.70 4.38 15.37
CA GLU A 215 -13.40 4.90 14.04
C GLU A 215 -14.30 4.32 12.94
N ARG A 216 -14.92 3.15 13.14
CA ARG A 216 -15.75 2.46 12.14
C ARG A 216 -17.24 2.76 12.26
N VAL A 217 -17.66 3.47 13.30
CA VAL A 217 -19.06 3.88 13.55
C VAL A 217 -19.22 5.40 13.55
N LYS A 218 -20.48 5.84 13.46
CA LYS A 218 -20.89 7.24 13.62
C LYS A 218 -21.46 7.42 15.03
N LEU A 219 -20.93 8.36 15.79
CA LEU A 219 -21.49 8.73 17.08
C LEU A 219 -22.64 9.73 16.90
N VAL A 220 -23.77 9.47 17.56
CA VAL A 220 -24.98 10.32 17.56
C VAL A 220 -25.44 10.60 18.99
#